data_AF-A0A8H6SLM8-F1
#
_entry.id   AF-A0A8H6SLM8-F1
#
_cell.length_a   1.000
_cell.length_b   1.000
_cell.length_c   1.000
_cell.angle_alpha   90.00
_cell.angle_beta   90.00
_cell.angle_gamma   90.00
#
_symmetry.space_group_name_H-M   'P 1'
#
loop_
_entity.id
_entity.type
_entity.pdbx_description
1 polymer ?
#
loop_
_entity_poly.entity_id
_entity_poly.type
_entity_poly.pdbx_seq_one_letter_code
_entity_poly.pdbx_strand_id
1 'polypeptide(L)'
;MKDGVWTLVLVLDGHLECASAEFMLEMLPSTIKRALESVIESSDPLEDQDIAKALSESLISLDNKIKDDFLALLPADLTDFDAATALKDADGKPLIEVQRAMTGTTVAVALIDPRKRIHVASVGDCDVFLCSSNSEEEWTCSVLNTHHQCSNPDECARIIAEHPNDPECVDMNHRSGVPRLLSMLVLSRAIGDIYGKIPREFVRVLELGWGQSTVPDLSQIKTPPYLSNRPDVVHTKLPGQQFLIVATDGLDNLMRRHQHLREVEQSVLGVSLAPAVAKAQLAGENLAEAVLWEATGGDAIGNISEGWLLGTFNGRLDDITVAVVPL
;
A
#
# COMPACT_ATOMS: atom_id res chain seq x y z
N MET A 1 25.42 -2.86 -2.58
CA MET A 1 25.97 -1.49 -2.77
C MET A 1 27.39 -1.47 -2.23
N LYS A 2 28.11 -0.34 -2.30
CA LYS A 2 29.53 -0.26 -1.89
C LYS A 2 29.76 -0.62 -0.42
N ASP A 3 28.76 -0.42 0.42
CA ASP A 3 28.75 -0.62 1.87
C ASP A 3 28.22 -2.00 2.31
N GLY A 4 27.78 -2.85 1.37
CA GLY A 4 27.33 -4.21 1.66
C GLY A 4 26.07 -4.65 0.92
N VAL A 5 25.44 -5.72 1.43
CA VAL A 5 24.21 -6.29 0.89
C VAL A 5 23.01 -5.60 1.53
N TRP A 6 22.11 -5.13 0.68
CA TRP A 6 20.82 -4.56 1.05
C TRP A 6 19.72 -5.48 0.53
N THR A 7 18.72 -5.74 1.36
CA THR A 7 17.54 -6.52 0.97
C THR A 7 16.33 -5.61 0.92
N LEU A 8 15.64 -5.58 -0.22
CA LEU A 8 14.39 -4.85 -0.41
C LEU A 8 13.23 -5.85 -0.50
N VAL A 9 12.24 -5.68 0.37
CA VAL A 9 10.93 -6.32 0.28
C VAL A 9 9.92 -5.27 -0.13
N LEU A 10 9.11 -5.58 -1.14
CA LEU A 10 8.09 -4.69 -1.68
C LEU A 10 6.78 -5.46 -1.78
N VAL A 11 5.73 -4.94 -1.15
CA VAL A 11 4.35 -5.40 -1.34
C VAL A 11 3.52 -4.21 -1.80
N LEU A 12 2.69 -4.47 -2.81
CA LEU A 12 1.81 -3.50 -3.44
C LEU A 12 0.40 -4.08 -3.40
N ASP A 13 -0.57 -3.26 -3.06
CA ASP A 13 -1.99 -3.59 -3.21
C ASP A 13 -2.60 -2.63 -4.23
N GLY A 14 -3.13 -3.15 -5.34
CA GLY A 14 -3.60 -2.34 -6.46
C GLY A 14 -5.13 -2.28 -6.50
N HIS A 15 -5.68 -1.12 -6.87
CA HIS A 15 -7.14 -0.96 -6.98
C HIS A 15 -7.55 -0.18 -8.23
N LEU A 16 -8.79 -0.44 -8.68
CA LEU A 16 -9.36 0.00 -9.96
C LEU A 16 -8.62 -0.51 -11.21
N GLU A 17 -7.74 -1.51 -11.06
CA GLU A 17 -6.84 -2.21 -12.03
C GLU A 17 -5.37 -2.13 -11.54
N CYS A 18 -4.41 -2.69 -12.30
CA CYS A 18 -3.03 -2.91 -11.84
C CYS A 18 -1.99 -1.92 -12.37
N ALA A 19 -2.33 -0.98 -13.26
CA ALA A 19 -1.34 -0.17 -13.99
C ALA A 19 -0.41 0.65 -13.07
N SER A 20 -0.93 1.26 -12.00
CA SER A 20 -0.14 1.96 -10.99
C SER A 20 0.75 1.01 -10.18
N ALA A 21 0.24 -0.15 -9.78
CA ALA A 21 1.01 -1.17 -9.06
C ALA A 21 2.16 -1.70 -9.94
N GLU A 22 1.90 -2.02 -11.21
CA GLU A 22 2.92 -2.49 -12.15
C GLU A 22 4.01 -1.43 -12.39
N PHE A 23 3.62 -0.16 -12.55
CA PHE A 23 4.58 0.94 -12.67
C PHE A 23 5.48 1.05 -11.43
N MET A 24 4.91 0.96 -10.23
CA MET A 24 5.68 1.00 -8.99
C MET A 24 6.59 -0.22 -8.85
N LEU A 25 6.12 -1.42 -9.20
CA LEU A 25 6.92 -2.64 -9.20
C LEU A 25 8.13 -2.53 -10.14
N GLU A 26 7.96 -1.95 -11.32
CA GLU A 26 9.01 -1.76 -12.32
C GLU A 26 10.03 -0.68 -11.90
N MET A 27 9.55 0.46 -11.39
CA MET A 27 10.36 1.66 -11.23
C MET A 27 10.91 1.89 -9.82
N LEU A 28 10.19 1.47 -8.77
CA LEU A 28 10.56 1.77 -7.39
C LEU A 28 11.87 1.12 -6.95
N PRO A 29 12.14 -0.18 -7.23
CA PRO A 29 13.40 -0.81 -6.80
C PRO A 29 14.64 -0.11 -7.35
N SER A 30 14.63 0.24 -8.63
CA SER A 30 15.76 0.90 -9.28
C SER A 30 15.92 2.36 -8.85
N THR A 31 14.81 3.04 -8.50
CA THR A 31 14.81 4.41 -7.99
C THR A 31 15.36 4.47 -6.57
N ILE A 32 14.89 3.59 -5.67
CA ILE A 32 15.42 3.44 -4.32
C ILE A 32 16.91 3.11 -4.38
N LYS A 33 17.31 2.16 -5.23
CA LYS A 33 18.72 1.78 -5.36
C LYS A 33 19.61 2.98 -5.70
N ARG A 34 19.24 3.78 -6.70
CA ARG A 34 20.02 4.97 -7.11
C ARG A 34 20.06 6.03 -6.01
N ALA A 35 18.94 6.26 -5.33
CA ALA A 35 18.87 7.21 -4.22
C ALA A 35 19.80 6.79 -3.07
N LEU A 36 19.79 5.50 -2.70
CA LEU A 36 20.68 4.95 -1.67
C LEU A 36 22.15 5.00 -2.08
N GLU A 37 22.49 4.66 -3.33
CA GLU A 37 23.86 4.78 -3.85
C GLU A 37 24.38 6.22 -3.73
N SER A 38 23.54 7.22 -4.05
CA SER A 38 23.88 8.63 -3.88
C SER A 38 24.10 9.01 -2.42
N VAL A 39 23.25 8.53 -1.51
CA VAL A 39 23.36 8.80 -0.08
C VAL A 39 24.63 8.15 0.49
N ILE A 40 24.90 6.89 0.17
CA ILE A 40 26.08 6.14 0.63
C ILE A 40 27.38 6.81 0.17
N GLU A 41 27.39 7.44 -1.01
CA GLU A 41 28.55 8.15 -1.52
C GLU A 41 28.76 9.53 -0.89
N SER A 42 27.71 10.14 -0.33
CA SER A 42 27.73 11.52 0.18
C SER A 42 27.72 11.64 1.70
N SER A 43 27.31 10.60 2.43
CA SER A 43 27.22 10.57 3.89
C SER A 43 28.14 9.51 4.50
N ASP A 44 29.08 9.93 5.36
CA ASP A 44 29.89 9.05 6.23
C ASP A 44 30.04 9.70 7.62
N PRO A 45 29.41 9.17 8.69
CA PRO A 45 28.64 7.92 8.72
C PRO A 45 27.27 8.05 8.03
N LEU A 46 26.78 6.94 7.48
CA LEU A 46 25.42 6.85 6.91
C LEU A 46 24.37 7.00 8.02
N GLU A 47 23.53 8.04 7.96
CA GLU A 47 22.48 8.25 8.96
C GLU A 47 21.13 7.64 8.55
N ASP A 48 20.37 7.16 9.54
CA ASP A 48 19.05 6.56 9.28
C ASP A 48 18.05 7.58 8.69
N GLN A 49 18.23 8.87 8.99
CA GLN A 49 17.42 9.95 8.43
C GLN A 49 17.67 10.14 6.93
N ASP A 50 18.90 9.96 6.46
CA ASP A 50 19.23 10.06 5.04
C ASP A 50 18.60 8.92 4.24
N ILE A 51 18.62 7.70 4.80
CA ILE A 51 17.94 6.53 4.21
C ILE A 51 16.42 6.77 4.17
N ALA A 52 15.84 7.25 5.28
CA ALA A 52 14.41 7.54 5.36
C ALA A 52 13.98 8.59 4.34
N LYS A 53 14.80 9.64 4.15
CA LYS A 53 14.60 10.66 3.14
C LYS A 53 14.68 10.08 1.73
N ALA A 54 15.68 9.26 1.43
CA ALA A 54 15.83 8.61 0.13
C ALA A 54 14.63 7.71 -0.23
N LEU A 55 14.11 6.95 0.74
CA LEU A 55 12.88 6.17 0.57
C LEU A 55 11.69 7.09 0.29
N SER A 56 11.49 8.12 1.14
CA SER A 56 10.36 9.03 1.00
C SER A 56 10.36 9.77 -0.36
N GLU A 57 11.50 10.30 -0.77
CA GLU A 57 11.64 11.02 -2.05
C GLU A 57 11.46 10.09 -3.25
N SER A 58 11.86 8.81 -3.14
CA SER A 58 11.66 7.82 -4.20
C SER A 58 10.18 7.56 -4.46
N LEU A 59 9.36 7.37 -3.42
CA LEU A 59 7.91 7.16 -3.59
C LEU A 59 7.22 8.43 -4.13
N ILE A 60 7.50 9.59 -3.51
CA ILE A 60 6.88 10.87 -3.90
C ILE A 60 7.22 11.23 -5.35
N SER A 61 8.46 11.01 -5.78
CA SER A 61 8.89 11.34 -7.14
C SER A 61 8.21 10.47 -8.20
N LEU A 62 7.98 9.18 -7.93
CA LEU A 62 7.28 8.29 -8.85
C LEU A 62 5.78 8.62 -8.94
N ASP A 63 5.13 8.96 -7.83
CA ASP A 63 3.74 9.41 -7.86
C ASP A 63 3.57 10.75 -8.60
N ASN A 64 4.48 11.70 -8.35
CA ASN A 64 4.49 12.95 -9.11
C ASN A 64 4.70 12.69 -10.59
N LYS A 65 5.55 11.72 -10.96
CA LYS A 65 5.73 11.33 -12.36
C LYS A 65 4.43 10.81 -12.99
N ILE A 66 3.63 9.99 -12.29
CA ILE A 66 2.31 9.55 -12.80
C ILE A 66 1.42 10.75 -13.12
N LYS A 67 1.33 11.70 -12.17
CA LYS A 67 0.54 12.92 -12.34
C LYS A 67 1.05 13.79 -13.49
N ASP A 68 2.36 14.02 -13.55
CA ASP A 68 2.99 14.90 -14.53
C ASP A 68 2.91 14.31 -15.94
N ASP A 69 3.07 12.99 -16.10
CA ASP A 69 2.90 12.29 -17.37
C ASP A 69 1.47 12.44 -17.90
N PHE A 70 0.45 12.32 -17.04
CA PHE A 70 -0.94 12.57 -17.43
C PHE A 70 -1.17 14.03 -17.84
N LEU A 71 -0.71 14.99 -17.03
CA LEU A 71 -0.88 16.41 -17.34
C LEU A 71 -0.16 16.82 -18.64
N ALA A 72 0.94 16.15 -18.99
CA ALA A 72 1.66 16.38 -20.24
C ALA A 72 0.86 15.96 -21.49
N LEU A 73 -0.18 15.12 -21.35
CA LEU A 73 -1.09 14.79 -22.45
C LEU A 73 -2.08 15.92 -22.76
N LEU A 74 -2.24 16.89 -21.85
CA LEU A 74 -3.31 17.86 -21.91
C LEU A 74 -2.86 19.16 -22.60
N PRO A 75 -3.71 19.74 -23.48
CA PRO A 75 -3.45 21.07 -24.01
C PRO A 75 -3.62 22.14 -22.92
N ALA A 76 -3.06 23.33 -23.18
CA ALA A 76 -3.22 24.48 -22.27
C ALA A 76 -4.68 24.98 -22.17
N ASP A 77 -5.50 24.75 -23.20
CA ASP A 77 -6.92 25.07 -23.23
C ASP A 77 -7.74 23.79 -23.44
N LEU A 78 -8.64 23.50 -22.49
CA LEU A 78 -9.46 22.30 -22.46
C LEU A 78 -10.85 22.49 -23.12
N THR A 79 -11.22 23.71 -23.54
CA THR A 79 -12.59 24.07 -23.94
C THR A 79 -13.19 23.15 -25.00
N ASP A 80 -12.40 22.78 -26.01
CA ASP A 80 -12.79 21.91 -27.13
C ASP A 80 -11.96 20.60 -27.17
N PHE A 81 -11.32 20.24 -26.06
CA PHE A 81 -10.49 19.04 -26.01
C PHE A 81 -11.36 17.78 -25.92
N ASP A 82 -11.38 16.98 -27.00
CA ASP A 82 -12.05 15.68 -27.04
C ASP A 82 -11.25 14.61 -26.29
N ALA A 83 -11.25 14.70 -24.97
CA ALA A 83 -10.57 13.76 -24.07
C ALA A 83 -11.01 12.30 -24.28
N ALA A 84 -12.28 12.08 -24.63
CA ALA A 84 -12.83 10.73 -24.81
C ALA A 84 -12.21 9.98 -26.00
N THR A 85 -11.60 10.71 -26.93
CA THR A 85 -10.92 10.17 -28.11
C THR A 85 -9.40 10.37 -28.01
N ALA A 86 -8.95 11.57 -27.61
CA ALA A 86 -7.53 11.93 -27.59
C ALA A 86 -6.72 11.17 -26.53
N LEU A 87 -7.37 10.68 -25.47
CA LEU A 87 -6.73 9.95 -24.37
C LEU A 87 -6.88 8.43 -24.51
N LYS A 88 -7.17 7.95 -25.71
CA LYS A 88 -7.28 6.52 -26.03
C LYS A 88 -6.34 6.12 -27.15
N ASP A 89 -5.93 4.85 -27.13
CA ASP A 89 -5.16 4.24 -28.20
C ASP A 89 -6.04 3.89 -29.42
N ALA A 90 -5.42 3.31 -30.45
CA ALA A 90 -6.09 2.92 -31.68
C ALA A 90 -7.18 1.84 -31.49
N ASP A 91 -7.13 1.08 -30.40
CA ASP A 91 -8.10 0.05 -30.02
C ASP A 91 -9.20 0.62 -29.11
N GLY A 92 -9.17 1.91 -28.79
CA GLY A 92 -10.13 2.58 -27.92
C GLY A 92 -9.91 2.30 -26.44
N LYS A 93 -8.72 1.84 -26.02
CA LYS A 93 -8.36 1.69 -24.60
C LYS A 93 -7.71 2.98 -24.08
N PRO A 94 -7.88 3.32 -22.79
CA PRO A 94 -7.17 4.46 -22.20
C PRO A 94 -5.66 4.35 -22.39
N LEU A 95 -4.97 5.45 -22.68
CA LEU A 95 -3.50 5.47 -22.76
C LEU A 95 -2.87 5.05 -21.42
N ILE A 96 -1.63 4.53 -21.44
CA ILE A 96 -1.00 4.01 -20.22
C ILE A 96 -0.85 5.08 -19.13
N GLU A 97 -0.62 6.34 -19.49
CA GLU A 97 -0.57 7.47 -18.57
C GLU A 97 -1.93 7.71 -17.90
N VAL A 98 -3.04 7.50 -18.63
CA VAL A 98 -4.41 7.59 -18.12
C VAL A 98 -4.71 6.41 -17.19
N GLN A 99 -4.27 5.19 -17.56
CA GLN A 99 -4.42 4.01 -16.72
C GLN A 99 -3.68 4.18 -15.39
N ARG A 100 -2.42 4.62 -15.41
CA ARG A 100 -1.63 4.91 -14.20
C ARG A 100 -2.23 6.07 -13.40
N ALA A 101 -2.74 7.10 -14.06
CA ALA A 101 -3.41 8.21 -13.40
C ALA A 101 -4.68 7.76 -12.64
N MET A 102 -5.51 6.95 -13.30
CA MET A 102 -6.81 6.53 -12.75
C MET A 102 -6.66 5.46 -11.67
N THR A 103 -5.80 4.48 -11.89
CA THR A 103 -5.59 3.36 -10.94
C THR A 103 -4.73 3.79 -9.77
N GLY A 104 -4.88 3.11 -8.64
CA GLY A 104 -4.09 3.39 -7.45
C GLY A 104 -3.42 2.15 -6.89
N THR A 105 -2.44 2.39 -6.01
CA THR A 105 -1.81 1.31 -5.25
C THR A 105 -1.32 1.78 -3.89
N THR A 106 -1.42 0.89 -2.90
CA THR A 106 -0.67 0.99 -1.65
C THR A 106 0.76 0.51 -1.86
N VAL A 107 1.67 0.92 -0.99
CA VAL A 107 3.07 0.52 -1.03
C VAL A 107 3.55 0.25 0.38
N ALA A 108 4.11 -0.95 0.61
CA ALA A 108 4.91 -1.26 1.78
C ALA A 108 6.31 -1.69 1.32
N VAL A 109 7.31 -0.88 1.67
CA VAL A 109 8.73 -1.20 1.50
C VAL A 109 9.32 -1.54 2.84
N ALA A 110 10.01 -2.67 2.93
CA ALA A 110 10.94 -2.95 4.02
C ALA A 110 12.35 -3.15 3.47
N LEU A 111 13.27 -2.32 3.94
CA LEU A 111 14.65 -2.27 3.51
C LEU A 111 15.55 -2.70 4.67
N ILE A 112 16.29 -3.79 4.49
CA ILE A 112 17.24 -4.31 5.47
C ILE A 112 18.64 -3.87 5.05
N ASP A 113 19.29 -3.06 5.89
CA ASP A 113 20.62 -2.52 5.61
C ASP A 113 21.76 -3.45 6.07
N PRO A 114 23.01 -3.23 5.60
CA PRO A 114 24.18 -4.03 5.99
C PRO A 114 24.47 -3.99 7.50
N ARG A 115 23.96 -2.99 8.22
CA ARG A 115 24.13 -2.78 9.66
C ARG A 115 23.03 -3.47 10.46
N LYS A 116 22.23 -4.33 9.81
CA LYS A 116 21.14 -5.09 10.43
C LYS A 116 20.07 -4.16 11.02
N ARG A 117 19.76 -3.08 10.30
CA ARG A 117 18.58 -2.24 10.56
C ARG A 117 17.50 -2.50 9.54
N ILE A 118 16.25 -2.37 9.97
CA ILE A 118 15.08 -2.36 9.09
C ILE A 118 14.61 -0.91 8.97
N HIS A 119 14.39 -0.46 7.74
CA HIS A 119 13.73 0.78 7.40
C HIS A 119 12.44 0.44 6.67
N VAL A 120 11.31 0.91 7.20
CA VAL A 120 9.99 0.67 6.61
C VAL A 120 9.44 1.99 6.09
N ALA A 121 9.00 2.01 4.84
CA ALA A 121 8.27 3.13 4.25
C ALA A 121 6.92 2.62 3.73
N SER A 122 5.82 3.24 4.16
CA SER A 122 4.47 2.81 3.81
C SER A 122 3.57 3.95 3.33
N VAL A 123 2.75 3.66 2.31
CA VAL A 123 1.64 4.47 1.81
C VAL A 123 0.44 3.53 1.67
N GLY A 124 -0.71 3.86 2.26
CA GLY A 124 -1.85 2.93 2.33
C GLY A 124 -1.82 2.08 3.60
N ASP A 125 -2.36 0.87 3.52
CA ASP A 125 -2.75 0.04 4.67
C ASP A 125 -2.29 -1.43 4.59
N CYS A 126 -1.26 -1.72 3.79
CA CYS A 126 -0.48 -2.95 3.95
C CYS A 126 0.12 -3.04 5.36
N ASP A 127 0.38 -4.26 5.82
CA ASP A 127 0.98 -4.54 7.14
C ASP A 127 2.45 -4.91 7.05
N VAL A 128 3.23 -4.44 8.03
CA VAL A 128 4.63 -4.84 8.23
C VAL A 128 4.83 -5.32 9.66
N PHE A 129 4.84 -6.64 9.87
CA PHE A 129 5.09 -7.27 11.15
C PHE A 129 6.56 -7.63 11.32
N LEU A 130 7.16 -7.17 12.40
CA LEU A 130 8.44 -7.67 12.90
C LEU A 130 8.17 -8.57 14.09
N CYS A 131 8.42 -9.87 13.91
CA CYS A 131 8.14 -10.89 14.90
C CYS A 131 9.43 -11.43 15.51
N SER A 132 9.41 -11.55 16.84
CA SER A 132 10.51 -12.05 17.66
C SER A 132 9.98 -12.85 18.86
N SER A 133 10.85 -13.64 19.47
CA SER A 133 10.48 -14.66 20.45
C SER A 133 11.69 -14.91 21.32
N ASN A 134 11.43 -15.04 22.60
CA ASN A 134 12.45 -15.33 23.60
C ASN A 134 12.63 -16.85 23.82
N SER A 135 11.75 -17.68 23.25
CA SER A 135 11.75 -19.15 23.32
C SER A 135 11.09 -19.76 22.06
N GLU A 136 10.91 -21.08 21.94
CA GLU A 136 10.19 -21.64 20.77
C GLU A 136 8.68 -21.36 20.79
N GLU A 137 8.12 -20.95 21.94
CA GLU A 137 6.65 -20.92 22.15
C GLU A 137 6.08 -19.52 22.44
N GLU A 138 6.90 -18.52 22.78
CA GLU A 138 6.40 -17.20 23.21
C GLU A 138 6.74 -16.07 22.23
N TRP A 139 5.85 -15.88 21.25
CA TRP A 139 5.99 -14.89 20.18
C TRP A 139 5.50 -13.51 20.60
N THR A 140 6.25 -12.50 20.14
CA THR A 140 5.92 -11.08 20.21
C THR A 140 6.07 -10.49 18.81
N CYS A 141 5.13 -9.66 18.39
CA CYS A 141 5.23 -8.95 17.11
C CYS A 141 4.94 -7.47 17.30
N SER A 142 5.77 -6.64 16.68
CA SER A 142 5.55 -5.20 16.54
C SER A 142 5.11 -4.89 15.11
N VAL A 143 4.17 -3.96 14.97
CA VAL A 143 3.79 -3.42 13.66
C VAL A 143 4.67 -2.22 13.36
N LEU A 144 5.33 -2.24 12.20
CA LEU A 144 6.32 -1.23 11.79
C LEU A 144 5.71 -0.18 10.85
N ASN A 145 4.39 -0.05 10.82
CA ASN A 145 3.71 0.99 10.07
C ASN A 145 2.34 1.30 10.70
N THR A 146 1.67 2.32 10.18
CA THR A 146 0.31 2.69 10.55
C THR A 146 -0.56 2.64 9.30
N HIS A 147 -1.81 2.20 9.43
CA HIS A 147 -2.76 2.19 8.32
C HIS A 147 -3.16 3.60 7.94
N HIS A 148 -3.03 3.92 6.65
CA HIS A 148 -3.46 5.19 6.08
C HIS A 148 -4.90 5.10 5.56
N GLN A 149 -5.85 4.77 6.44
CA GLN A 149 -7.27 4.75 6.13
C GLN A 149 -7.97 5.99 6.68
N CYS A 150 -9.11 6.36 6.10
CA CYS A 150 -9.97 7.43 6.62
C CYS A 150 -10.59 7.10 7.98
N SER A 151 -10.61 5.81 8.36
CA SER A 151 -11.01 5.32 9.68
C SER A 151 -9.96 5.61 10.76
N ASN A 152 -8.71 5.86 10.39
CA ASN A 152 -7.65 6.24 11.32
C ASN A 152 -7.92 7.67 11.83
N PRO A 153 -8.10 7.88 13.15
CA PRO A 153 -8.40 9.20 13.71
C PRO A 153 -7.35 10.27 13.37
N ASP A 154 -6.07 9.89 13.31
CA ASP A 154 -4.99 10.83 13.04
C ASP A 154 -4.98 11.28 11.57
N GLU A 155 -5.24 10.34 10.64
CA GLU A 155 -5.37 10.68 9.21
C GLU A 155 -6.64 11.48 8.93
N CYS A 156 -7.75 11.13 9.56
CA CYS A 156 -8.99 11.87 9.45
C CYS A 156 -8.83 13.31 9.98
N ALA A 157 -8.22 13.47 11.16
CA ALA A 157 -7.93 14.79 11.72
C ALA A 157 -6.98 15.60 10.83
N ARG A 158 -5.96 14.95 10.25
CA ARG A 158 -5.04 15.58 9.29
C ARG A 158 -5.79 16.11 8.07
N ILE A 159 -6.60 15.27 7.41
CA ILE A 159 -7.36 15.66 6.21
C ILE A 159 -8.32 16.82 6.52
N ILE A 160 -9.06 16.74 7.63
CA ILE A 160 -9.99 17.81 8.03
C ILE A 160 -9.24 19.13 8.27
N ALA A 161 -8.05 19.09 8.89
CA ALA A 161 -7.22 20.26 9.13
C ALA A 161 -6.64 20.86 7.83
N GLU A 162 -6.32 20.03 6.84
CA GLU A 162 -5.86 20.45 5.52
C GLU A 162 -6.99 21.08 4.68
N HIS A 163 -8.25 20.72 4.95
CA HIS A 163 -9.44 21.18 4.20
C HIS A 163 -10.53 21.82 5.09
N PRO A 164 -10.25 22.95 5.77
CA PRO A 164 -11.19 23.55 6.73
C PRO A 164 -12.52 24.03 6.12
N ASN A 165 -12.56 24.25 4.80
CA ASN A 165 -13.77 24.66 4.07
C ASN A 165 -14.54 23.49 3.45
N ASP A 166 -14.08 22.25 3.69
CA ASP A 166 -14.68 21.05 3.14
C ASP A 166 -14.69 19.90 4.17
N PRO A 167 -15.40 20.06 5.30
CA PRO A 167 -15.39 19.06 6.38
C PRO A 167 -16.04 17.72 5.98
N GLU A 168 -16.76 17.69 4.86
CA GLU A 168 -17.41 16.49 4.32
C GLU A 168 -16.50 15.73 3.34
N CYS A 169 -15.24 16.15 3.15
CA CYS A 169 -14.29 15.45 2.30
C CYS A 169 -13.93 14.04 2.80
N VAL A 170 -14.18 13.75 4.08
CA VAL A 170 -14.21 12.40 4.66
C VAL A 170 -15.60 12.14 5.21
N ASP A 171 -16.31 11.17 4.63
CA ASP A 171 -17.69 10.86 5.01
C ASP A 171 -17.91 9.38 5.29
N MET A 172 -18.91 9.08 6.11
CA MET A 172 -19.26 7.70 6.45
C MET A 172 -20.05 7.07 5.31
N ASN A 173 -19.50 6.04 4.68
CA ASN A 173 -20.27 5.28 3.69
C ASN A 173 -21.38 4.48 4.40
N HIS A 174 -22.64 4.87 4.21
CA HIS A 174 -23.78 4.23 4.89
C HIS A 174 -23.98 2.74 4.55
N ARG A 175 -23.41 2.25 3.44
CA ARG A 175 -23.52 0.83 3.05
C ARG A 175 -22.45 -0.02 3.72
N SER A 176 -21.19 0.42 3.69
CA SER A 176 -20.09 -0.35 4.28
C SER A 176 -19.85 -0.04 5.76
N GLY A 177 -20.33 1.10 6.27
CA GLY A 177 -20.03 1.57 7.62
C GLY A 177 -18.56 1.96 7.81
N VAL A 178 -17.87 2.30 6.72
CA VAL A 178 -16.44 2.65 6.70
C VAL A 178 -16.30 4.08 6.16
N PRO A 179 -15.54 4.97 6.82
CA PRO A 179 -15.22 6.30 6.30
C PRO A 179 -14.50 6.24 4.97
N ARG A 180 -14.82 7.18 4.06
CA ARG A 180 -14.19 7.27 2.74
C ARG A 180 -13.81 8.72 2.42
N LEU A 181 -12.68 8.88 1.73
CA LEU A 181 -12.26 10.12 1.11
C LEU A 181 -13.12 10.36 -0.14
N LEU A 182 -13.75 11.53 -0.21
CA LEU A 182 -14.63 11.96 -1.30
C LEU A 182 -15.71 10.91 -1.64
N SER A 183 -16.31 10.29 -0.60
CA SER A 183 -17.29 9.21 -0.71
C SER A 183 -16.83 7.95 -1.47
N MET A 184 -15.55 7.85 -1.84
CA MET A 184 -15.07 6.85 -2.78
C MET A 184 -13.97 5.95 -2.21
N LEU A 185 -12.88 6.51 -1.71
CA LEU A 185 -11.68 5.75 -1.37
C LEU A 185 -11.59 5.51 0.15
N VAL A 186 -11.31 4.28 0.59
CA VAL A 186 -11.09 4.00 2.03
C VAL A 186 -9.77 4.62 2.51
N LEU A 187 -8.79 4.70 1.61
CA LEU A 187 -7.46 5.23 1.88
C LEU A 187 -7.44 6.76 1.97
N SER A 188 -6.57 7.24 2.85
CA SER A 188 -6.18 8.65 3.00
C SER A 188 -4.83 8.95 2.33
N ARG A 189 -4.06 7.90 2.01
CA ARG A 189 -2.81 7.96 1.26
C ARG A 189 -2.70 6.82 0.27
N ALA A 190 -2.34 7.11 -0.98
CA ALA A 190 -2.12 6.12 -2.04
C ALA A 190 -1.20 6.69 -3.13
N ILE A 191 -0.57 5.81 -3.91
CA ILE A 191 0.12 6.16 -5.16
C ILE A 191 -0.88 6.00 -6.31
N GLY A 192 -0.82 6.87 -7.33
CA GLY A 192 -1.86 6.93 -8.37
C GLY A 192 -3.09 7.69 -7.87
N ASP A 193 -4.30 7.23 -8.21
CA ASP A 193 -5.57 7.86 -7.81
C ASP A 193 -5.56 9.39 -7.98
N ILE A 194 -5.04 9.87 -9.11
CA ILE A 194 -4.71 11.30 -9.22
C ILE A 194 -5.95 12.19 -9.19
N TYR A 195 -7.15 11.62 -9.36
CA TYR A 195 -8.43 12.31 -9.14
C TYR A 195 -8.54 12.90 -7.73
N GLY A 196 -7.88 12.31 -6.73
CA GLY A 196 -7.80 12.84 -5.37
C GLY A 196 -6.73 13.91 -5.19
N LYS A 197 -5.93 14.20 -6.24
CA LYS A 197 -4.71 15.02 -6.17
C LYS A 197 -4.74 16.25 -7.08
N ILE A 198 -5.63 16.29 -8.08
CA ILE A 198 -5.67 17.33 -9.11
C ILE A 198 -6.98 18.13 -9.09
N PRO A 199 -6.99 19.36 -9.66
CA PRO A 199 -8.20 20.15 -9.86
C PRO A 199 -9.32 19.44 -10.63
N ARG A 200 -10.57 19.76 -10.30
CA ARG A 200 -11.78 19.11 -10.83
C ARG A 200 -11.89 19.12 -12.35
N GLU A 201 -11.37 20.15 -13.01
CA GLU A 201 -11.36 20.27 -14.48
C GLU A 201 -10.49 19.16 -15.11
N PHE A 202 -9.37 18.81 -14.48
CA PHE A 202 -8.51 17.73 -14.94
C PHE A 202 -9.09 16.36 -14.54
N VAL A 203 -9.78 16.26 -13.42
CA VAL A 203 -10.52 15.03 -13.05
C VAL A 203 -11.60 14.72 -14.08
N ARG A 204 -12.31 15.74 -14.58
CA ARG A 204 -13.29 15.54 -15.65
C ARG A 204 -12.65 14.99 -16.91
N VAL A 205 -11.49 15.53 -17.30
CA VAL A 205 -10.74 15.06 -18.47
C VAL A 205 -10.25 13.62 -18.26
N LEU A 206 -9.76 13.29 -17.06
CA LEU A 206 -9.35 11.95 -16.68
C LEU A 206 -10.51 10.93 -16.78
N GLU A 207 -11.68 11.29 -16.23
CA GLU A 207 -12.90 10.46 -16.31
C GLU A 207 -13.30 10.17 -17.76
N LEU A 208 -13.27 11.19 -18.63
CA LEU A 208 -13.60 11.04 -20.05
C LEU A 208 -12.61 10.15 -20.79
N GLY A 209 -11.31 10.31 -20.53
CA GLY A 209 -10.27 9.47 -21.12
C GLY A 209 -10.34 8.01 -20.66
N TRP A 210 -10.64 7.80 -19.37
CA TRP A 210 -10.86 6.47 -18.79
C TRP A 210 -12.11 5.78 -19.36
N GLY A 211 -13.17 6.54 -19.57
CA GLY A 211 -14.40 6.04 -20.18
C GLY A 211 -15.32 5.26 -19.22
N GLN A 212 -15.05 5.29 -17.92
CA GLN A 212 -15.94 4.76 -16.88
C GLN A 212 -16.13 5.82 -15.78
N SER A 213 -17.32 5.87 -15.17
CA SER A 213 -17.59 6.79 -14.07
C SER A 213 -17.11 6.18 -12.75
N THR A 214 -15.80 6.27 -12.53
CA THR A 214 -15.06 5.72 -11.37
C THR A 214 -14.29 6.82 -10.63
N VAL A 215 -14.77 8.05 -10.70
CA VAL A 215 -14.22 9.22 -9.98
C VAL A 215 -15.27 9.77 -9.01
N PRO A 216 -14.86 10.57 -8.00
CA PRO A 216 -15.80 11.24 -7.11
C PRO A 216 -16.71 12.21 -7.86
N ASP A 217 -17.82 12.61 -7.22
CA ASP A 217 -18.62 13.71 -7.74
C ASP A 217 -17.74 14.97 -7.80
N LEU A 218 -17.61 15.58 -8.98
CA LEU A 218 -16.76 16.74 -9.20
C LEU A 218 -17.10 17.94 -8.30
N SER A 219 -18.33 18.00 -7.76
CA SER A 219 -18.73 19.01 -6.78
C SER A 219 -18.10 18.81 -5.38
N GLN A 220 -17.62 17.60 -5.09
CA GLN A 220 -16.87 17.29 -3.86
C GLN A 220 -15.41 17.74 -3.96
N ILE A 221 -14.88 17.95 -5.17
CA ILE A 221 -13.48 18.34 -5.39
C ILE A 221 -13.35 19.87 -5.29
N LYS A 222 -13.17 20.39 -4.08
CA LYS A 222 -13.14 21.84 -3.77
C LYS A 222 -11.72 22.36 -3.55
N THR A 223 -10.89 21.64 -2.81
CA THR A 223 -9.55 22.07 -2.37
C THR A 223 -8.49 20.97 -2.52
N PRO A 224 -8.27 20.38 -3.72
CA PRO A 224 -7.25 19.36 -3.91
C PRO A 224 -5.84 19.91 -3.62
N PRO A 225 -4.87 19.05 -3.26
CA PRO A 225 -4.98 17.58 -3.15
C PRO A 225 -5.62 17.13 -1.83
N TYR A 226 -6.50 16.13 -1.89
CA TYR A 226 -7.11 15.45 -0.74
C TYR A 226 -6.37 14.15 -0.37
N LEU A 227 -5.83 13.46 -1.37
CA LEU A 227 -5.09 12.22 -1.20
C LEU A 227 -3.58 12.51 -1.11
N SER A 228 -2.93 12.00 -0.06
CA SER A 228 -1.48 12.19 0.11
C SER A 228 -0.70 11.03 -0.52
N ASN A 229 0.47 11.33 -1.07
CA ASN A 229 1.47 10.35 -1.53
C ASN A 229 2.67 10.26 -0.57
N ARG A 230 2.60 10.95 0.58
CA ARG A 230 3.71 11.05 1.53
C ARG A 230 3.75 9.78 2.38
N PRO A 231 4.85 9.00 2.33
CA PRO A 231 4.97 7.82 3.18
C PRO A 231 5.21 8.18 4.64
N ASP A 232 4.77 7.30 5.52
CA ASP A 232 5.33 7.20 6.85
C ASP A 232 6.60 6.34 6.77
N VAL A 233 7.67 6.80 7.42
CA VAL A 233 8.96 6.10 7.41
C VAL A 233 9.45 5.90 8.83
N VAL A 234 9.69 4.64 9.19
CA VAL A 234 10.23 4.25 10.49
C VAL A 234 11.47 3.39 10.33
N HIS A 235 12.32 3.36 11.35
CA HIS A 235 13.51 2.53 11.35
C HIS A 235 13.73 1.92 12.73
N THR A 236 14.15 0.66 12.75
CA THR A 236 14.44 -0.06 13.98
C THR A 236 15.66 -0.96 13.81
N LYS A 237 16.29 -1.35 14.92
CA LYS A 237 17.36 -2.35 14.92
C LYS A 237 16.73 -3.73 14.92
N LEU A 238 17.38 -4.70 14.28
CA LEU A 238 16.93 -6.10 14.32
C LEU A 238 17.02 -6.65 15.76
N PRO A 239 15.88 -7.02 16.39
CA PRO A 239 15.87 -7.62 17.71
C PRO A 239 16.15 -9.12 17.58
N GLY A 240 17.42 -9.51 17.46
CA GLY A 240 17.78 -10.91 17.26
C GLY A 240 17.20 -11.52 15.98
N GLN A 241 17.22 -12.84 15.86
CA GLN A 241 16.61 -13.53 14.73
C GLN A 241 15.12 -13.67 14.95
N GLN A 242 14.33 -13.55 13.88
CA GLN A 242 13.12 -14.34 13.62
C GLN A 242 12.51 -13.99 12.26
N PHE A 243 11.48 -13.15 12.13
CA PHE A 243 10.83 -12.95 10.83
C PHE A 243 10.28 -11.54 10.61
N LEU A 244 10.37 -11.08 9.38
CA LEU A 244 9.62 -9.94 8.87
C LEU A 244 8.50 -10.48 7.97
N ILE A 245 7.25 -10.13 8.25
CA ILE A 245 6.09 -10.45 7.41
C ILE A 245 5.56 -9.13 6.84
N VAL A 246 5.49 -9.03 5.52
CA VAL A 246 4.91 -7.90 4.80
C VAL A 246 3.71 -8.41 4.01
N ALA A 247 2.54 -7.81 4.19
CA ALA A 247 1.32 -8.31 3.55
C ALA A 247 0.34 -7.19 3.14
N THR A 248 -0.52 -7.47 2.17
CA THR A 248 -1.69 -6.63 1.85
C THR A 248 -2.75 -6.72 2.93
N ASP A 249 -3.66 -5.75 2.99
CA ASP A 249 -4.75 -5.73 3.97
C ASP A 249 -5.72 -6.92 3.79
N GLY A 250 -5.73 -7.54 2.60
CA GLY A 250 -6.43 -8.78 2.32
C GLY A 250 -6.11 -9.90 3.33
N LEU A 251 -4.87 -9.96 3.84
CA LEU A 251 -4.50 -10.92 4.89
C LEU A 251 -5.23 -10.61 6.21
N ASP A 252 -5.19 -9.35 6.66
CA ASP A 252 -5.87 -8.91 7.88
C ASP A 252 -7.39 -9.10 7.76
N ASN A 253 -7.97 -8.63 6.65
CA ASN A 253 -9.39 -8.75 6.34
C ASN A 253 -9.85 -10.21 6.38
N LEU A 254 -9.01 -11.15 5.92
CA LEU A 254 -9.27 -12.58 6.02
C LEU A 254 -9.26 -13.04 7.49
N MET A 255 -8.18 -12.76 8.21
CA MET A 255 -8.00 -13.22 9.58
C MET A 255 -9.09 -12.70 10.52
N ARG A 256 -9.41 -11.40 10.46
CA ARG A 256 -10.49 -10.79 11.28
C ARG A 256 -11.86 -11.39 10.99
N ARG A 257 -12.13 -11.75 9.73
CA ARG A 257 -13.39 -12.38 9.34
C ARG A 257 -13.52 -13.80 9.90
N HIS A 258 -12.43 -14.57 9.85
CA HIS A 258 -12.48 -16.01 10.10
C HIS A 258 -12.13 -16.44 11.51
N GLN A 259 -11.16 -15.78 12.12
CA GLN A 259 -10.76 -16.09 13.48
C GLN A 259 -11.61 -15.32 14.52
N HIS A 260 -12.68 -14.64 14.07
CA HIS A 260 -13.55 -13.78 14.88
C HIS A 260 -12.80 -12.71 15.69
N LEU A 261 -11.63 -12.29 15.21
CA LEU A 261 -10.75 -11.29 15.83
C LEU A 261 -11.23 -9.86 15.59
N ARG A 262 -12.54 -9.63 15.75
CA ARG A 262 -13.09 -8.27 15.70
C ARG A 262 -12.50 -7.50 16.87
N GLU A 263 -11.89 -6.35 16.58
CA GLU A 263 -11.31 -5.43 17.58
C GLU A 263 -10.01 -5.90 18.26
N VAL A 264 -9.21 -6.78 17.65
CA VAL A 264 -7.85 -7.06 18.14
C VAL A 264 -6.83 -6.05 17.63
N GLU A 265 -5.81 -5.76 18.44
CA GLU A 265 -4.63 -5.02 18.02
C GLU A 265 -3.95 -5.72 16.85
N GLN A 266 -3.43 -4.93 15.90
CA GLN A 266 -2.78 -5.44 14.69
C GLN A 266 -1.62 -6.40 15.00
N SER A 267 -0.87 -6.14 16.07
CA SER A 267 0.23 -6.98 16.57
C SER A 267 -0.20 -8.43 16.86
N VAL A 268 -1.45 -8.66 17.29
CA VAL A 268 -1.99 -9.98 17.61
C VAL A 268 -2.05 -10.87 16.37
N LEU A 269 -2.31 -10.28 15.20
CA LEU A 269 -2.32 -11.00 13.93
C LEU A 269 -0.92 -11.56 13.63
N GLY A 270 0.12 -10.70 13.71
CA GLY A 270 1.50 -11.14 13.56
C GLY A 270 1.87 -12.26 14.54
N VAL A 271 1.47 -12.14 15.81
CA VAL A 271 1.72 -13.16 16.85
C VAL A 271 1.07 -14.49 16.48
N SER A 272 -0.14 -14.48 15.93
CA SER A 272 -0.82 -15.71 15.52
C SER A 272 -0.17 -16.40 14.31
N LEU A 273 0.48 -15.64 13.43
CA LEU A 273 1.13 -16.17 12.21
C LEU A 273 2.55 -16.70 12.46
N ALA A 274 3.26 -16.11 13.42
CA ALA A 274 4.68 -16.37 13.62
C ALA A 274 5.04 -17.84 13.94
N PRO A 275 4.25 -18.61 14.73
CA PRO A 275 4.50 -20.03 14.95
C PRO A 275 4.48 -20.87 13.65
N ALA A 276 3.54 -20.59 12.76
CA ALA A 276 3.42 -21.29 11.48
C ALA A 276 4.64 -21.01 10.59
N VAL A 277 5.10 -19.75 10.54
CA VAL A 277 6.32 -19.35 9.84
C VAL A 277 7.55 -20.07 10.40
N ALA A 278 7.69 -20.13 11.72
CA ALA A 278 8.82 -20.82 12.36
C ALA A 278 8.85 -22.31 12.04
N LYS A 279 7.70 -22.98 12.10
CA LYS A 279 7.55 -24.39 11.73
C LYS A 279 7.94 -24.63 10.27
N ALA A 280 7.46 -23.80 9.35
CA ALA A 280 7.78 -23.89 7.92
C ALA A 280 9.28 -23.66 7.67
N GLN A 281 9.90 -22.70 8.36
CA GLN A 281 11.35 -22.44 8.26
C GLN A 281 12.19 -23.66 8.68
N LEU A 282 11.79 -24.35 9.75
CA LEU A 282 12.46 -25.58 10.20
C LEU A 282 12.26 -26.74 9.23
N ALA A 283 11.09 -26.81 8.59
CA ALA A 283 10.76 -27.83 7.59
C ALA A 283 11.39 -27.55 6.21
N GLY A 284 11.93 -26.34 5.97
CA GLY A 284 12.41 -25.92 4.65
C GLY A 284 11.27 -25.68 3.66
N GLU A 285 10.10 -25.32 4.17
CA GLU A 285 8.88 -25.05 3.41
C GLU A 285 8.75 -23.56 3.04
N ASN A 286 7.76 -23.23 2.20
CA ASN A 286 7.49 -21.85 1.82
C ASN A 286 6.84 -21.10 2.98
N LEU A 287 7.53 -20.08 3.50
CA LEU A 287 7.07 -19.29 4.64
C LEU A 287 5.79 -18.50 4.35
N ALA A 288 5.64 -17.95 3.14
CA ALA A 288 4.45 -17.21 2.76
C ALA A 288 3.23 -18.13 2.60
N GLU A 289 3.44 -19.34 2.09
CA GLU A 289 2.41 -20.37 2.04
C GLU A 289 1.94 -20.76 3.45
N ALA A 290 2.84 -20.88 4.41
CA ALA A 290 2.49 -21.14 5.81
C ALA A 290 1.65 -20.01 6.43
N VAL A 291 1.96 -18.75 6.11
CA VAL A 291 1.13 -17.59 6.52
C VAL A 291 -0.28 -17.71 5.94
N LEU A 292 -0.41 -18.00 4.64
CA LEU A 292 -1.71 -18.15 3.98
C LEU A 292 -2.50 -19.33 4.54
N TRP A 293 -1.83 -20.46 4.80
CA TRP A 293 -2.45 -21.62 5.43
C TRP A 293 -3.01 -21.27 6.81
N GLU A 294 -2.21 -20.66 7.67
CA GLU A 294 -2.65 -20.26 9.02
C GLU A 294 -3.79 -19.23 8.97
N ALA A 295 -3.69 -18.23 8.10
CA ALA A 295 -4.73 -17.21 7.92
C ALA A 295 -6.05 -17.79 7.42
N THR A 296 -6.01 -18.92 6.70
CA THR A 296 -7.21 -19.65 6.26
C THR A 296 -7.78 -20.61 7.31
N GLY A 297 -7.20 -20.67 8.50
CA GLY A 297 -7.64 -21.53 9.61
C GLY A 297 -6.78 -22.78 9.81
N GLY A 298 -5.67 -22.90 9.08
CA GLY A 298 -4.69 -23.97 9.25
C GLY A 298 -5.31 -25.36 9.20
N ASP A 299 -4.93 -26.23 10.13
CA ASP A 299 -5.43 -27.60 10.21
C ASP A 299 -6.79 -27.74 10.95
N ALA A 300 -7.46 -26.62 11.25
CA ALA A 300 -8.75 -26.65 11.94
C ALA A 300 -9.87 -27.21 11.04
N ILE A 301 -10.81 -27.94 11.63
CA ILE A 301 -12.00 -28.44 10.93
C ILE A 301 -12.85 -27.25 10.46
N GLY A 302 -13.24 -27.24 9.19
CA GLY A 302 -14.03 -26.15 8.62
C GLY A 302 -13.19 -24.90 8.32
N ASN A 303 -11.89 -25.07 8.07
CA ASN A 303 -11.05 -23.99 7.57
C ASN A 303 -11.60 -23.44 6.24
N ILE A 304 -11.20 -22.23 5.87
CA ILE A 304 -11.73 -21.54 4.70
C ILE A 304 -11.40 -22.30 3.42
N SER A 305 -10.19 -22.86 3.35
CA SER A 305 -9.69 -23.60 2.19
C SER A 305 -10.60 -24.79 1.87
N GLU A 306 -11.03 -25.53 2.90
CA GLU A 306 -12.01 -26.60 2.81
C GLU A 306 -13.36 -26.05 2.33
N GLY A 307 -13.83 -24.94 2.90
CA GLY A 307 -15.07 -24.28 2.45
C GLY A 307 -15.04 -23.83 0.98
N TRP A 308 -13.89 -23.37 0.49
CA TRP A 308 -13.67 -23.04 -0.91
C TRP A 308 -13.70 -24.27 -1.80
N LEU A 309 -12.95 -25.32 -1.45
CA LEU A 309 -12.89 -26.57 -2.19
C LEU A 309 -14.27 -27.26 -2.28
N LEU A 310 -15.07 -27.13 -1.23
CA LEU A 310 -16.43 -27.68 -1.16
C LEU A 310 -17.50 -26.75 -1.75
N GLY A 311 -17.14 -25.55 -2.20
CA GLY A 311 -18.07 -24.56 -2.75
C GLY A 311 -19.09 -24.03 -1.72
N THR A 312 -18.78 -24.12 -0.43
CA THR A 312 -19.63 -23.66 0.67
C THR A 312 -19.23 -22.30 1.22
N PHE A 313 -18.06 -21.78 0.82
CA PHE A 313 -17.62 -20.43 1.16
C PHE A 313 -18.46 -19.37 0.44
N ASN A 314 -19.17 -18.55 1.22
CA ASN A 314 -19.91 -17.39 0.73
C ASN A 314 -19.20 -16.12 1.17
N GLY A 315 -18.51 -15.45 0.25
CA GLY A 315 -17.85 -14.17 0.51
C GLY A 315 -16.90 -13.79 -0.62
N ARG A 316 -16.59 -12.50 -0.73
CA ARG A 316 -15.47 -12.03 -1.55
C ARG A 316 -14.21 -12.09 -0.70
N LEU A 317 -13.17 -12.71 -1.23
CA LEU A 317 -11.82 -12.63 -0.70
C LEU A 317 -11.11 -11.49 -1.43
N ASP A 318 -10.36 -10.70 -0.69
CA ASP A 318 -9.53 -9.66 -1.30
C ASP A 318 -8.24 -10.27 -1.82
N ASP A 319 -7.50 -9.54 -2.64
CA ASP A 319 -6.20 -10.00 -3.10
C ASP A 319 -5.21 -10.07 -1.92
N ILE A 320 -4.54 -11.21 -1.76
CA ILE A 320 -3.59 -11.44 -0.66
C ILE A 320 -2.20 -11.64 -1.24
N THR A 321 -1.31 -10.70 -0.98
CA THR A 321 0.11 -10.84 -1.26
C THR A 321 0.88 -10.86 0.06
N VAL A 322 1.75 -11.84 0.24
CA VAL A 322 2.58 -11.99 1.45
C VAL A 322 4.03 -12.21 1.05
N ALA A 323 4.93 -11.48 1.69
CA ALA A 323 6.37 -11.71 1.65
C ALA A 323 6.88 -11.93 3.08
N VAL A 324 7.65 -13.00 3.27
CA VAL A 324 8.25 -13.34 4.57
C VAL A 324 9.77 -13.42 4.43
N VAL A 325 10.49 -12.71 5.29
CA VAL A 325 11.96 -12.71 5.31
C VAL A 325 12.48 -13.21 6.65
N PRO A 326 13.26 -14.30 6.68
CA PRO A 326 14.02 -14.69 7.87
C PRO A 326 15.20 -13.73 8.08
N LEU A 327 15.41 -13.27 9.32
CA LEU A 327 16.32 -12.16 9.66
C LEU A 327 17.63 -12.60 10.34
#